data_AF-A0A850QN34-F1
#
_entry.id   AF-A0A850QN34-F1
#
_cell.length_a   1.000
_cell.length_b   1.000
_cell.length_c   1.000
_cell.angle_alpha   90.00
_cell.angle_beta   90.00
_cell.angle_gamma   90.00
#
_symmetry.space_group_name_H-M   'P 1'
#
loop_
_entity.id
_entity.type
_entity.pdbx_description
1 polymer ?
#
loop_
_entity_poly.entity_id
_entity_poly.type
_entity_poly.pdbx_seq_one_letter_code
_entity_poly.pdbx_strand_id
1 'polypeptide(L)'
;MKINLLIALISALSSSAVIANPSLTISTSTTSRDYPLSDLQSLVIPLVKGEYQLKIEGINKDCQSPIAKKIRFNQPLNLNCSKPTVLPIKIRFSGDYAFEYDGKKQTVLIKRAPKKRTHSVFKRPIPQIDCEQYHGGLVTLDLANTYPDGTQLREVFTQQNVVVNNRKVRLTPSINSAGLVLLEPLTQVEPKPSFNYRNANIYFVMLDRFNNGDTRNDNSYGRHKDGKQEIGT
;
A
#
# COMPACT_ATOMS: atom_id res chain seq x y z
N MET A 1 -60.95 0.23 72.21
CA MET A 1 -59.59 0.80 72.07
C MET A 1 -59.03 0.38 70.71
N LYS A 2 -58.87 1.32 69.77
CA LYS A 2 -58.26 1.07 68.45
C LYS A 2 -56.75 1.32 68.58
N ILE A 3 -55.95 0.30 68.28
CA ILE A 3 -54.48 0.38 68.28
C ILE A 3 -54.06 0.70 66.83
N ASN A 4 -53.54 1.91 66.61
CA ASN A 4 -52.94 2.31 65.34
C ASN A 4 -51.51 1.77 65.28
N LEU A 5 -51.25 0.89 64.32
CA LEU A 5 -49.93 0.37 63.99
C LEU A 5 -49.25 1.32 62.99
N LEU A 6 -48.27 2.10 63.46
CA LEU A 6 -47.40 2.93 62.62
C LEU A 6 -46.26 2.07 62.06
N ILE A 7 -46.29 1.79 60.77
CA ILE A 7 -45.20 1.12 60.04
C ILE A 7 -44.20 2.20 59.60
N ALA A 8 -43.05 2.24 60.25
CA ALA A 8 -41.92 3.07 59.84
C ALA A 8 -41.20 2.40 58.65
N LEU A 9 -41.31 3.01 57.47
CA LEU A 9 -40.61 2.61 56.25
C LEU A 9 -39.17 3.14 56.32
N ILE A 10 -38.21 2.29 56.68
CA ILE A 10 -36.77 2.63 56.63
C ILE A 10 -36.30 2.45 55.19
N SER A 11 -36.20 3.55 54.44
CA SER A 11 -35.55 3.59 53.13
C SER A 11 -34.03 3.51 53.31
N ALA A 12 -33.46 2.32 53.17
CA ALA A 12 -32.02 2.14 53.08
C ALA A 12 -31.50 2.77 51.78
N LEU A 13 -30.87 3.93 51.87
CA LEU A 13 -30.00 4.44 50.80
C LEU A 13 -28.80 3.49 50.70
N SER A 14 -28.86 2.56 49.75
CA SER A 14 -27.70 1.81 49.31
C SER A 14 -26.78 2.77 48.54
N SER A 15 -25.91 3.46 49.27
CA SER A 15 -24.76 4.17 48.68
C SER A 15 -23.90 3.13 47.97
N SER A 16 -24.04 3.04 46.66
CA SER A 16 -23.17 2.21 45.84
C SER A 16 -21.75 2.72 46.04
N ALA A 17 -20.89 1.92 46.70
CA ALA A 17 -19.48 2.22 46.76
C ALA A 17 -18.97 2.33 45.32
N VAL A 18 -18.56 3.52 44.92
CA VAL A 18 -17.91 3.74 43.61
C VAL A 18 -16.61 2.96 43.67
N ILE A 19 -16.59 1.80 43.04
CA ILE A 19 -15.36 1.05 42.81
C ILE A 19 -14.51 1.95 41.92
N ALA A 20 -13.43 2.52 42.48
CA ALA A 20 -12.50 3.32 41.72
C ALA A 20 -11.87 2.42 40.64
N ASN A 21 -12.25 2.65 39.39
CA ASN A 21 -11.63 2.02 38.24
C ASN A 21 -10.37 2.81 37.90
N PRO A 22 -9.28 2.12 37.51
CA PRO A 22 -8.06 2.82 37.14
C PRO A 22 -8.32 3.77 35.98
N SER A 23 -7.79 4.98 36.08
CA SER A 23 -7.98 6.01 35.07
C SER A 23 -6.65 6.61 34.64
N LEU A 24 -6.62 7.04 33.38
CA LEU A 24 -5.53 7.78 32.75
C LEU A 24 -6.04 9.17 32.38
N THR A 25 -5.48 10.19 33.00
CA THR A 25 -5.63 11.58 32.56
C THR A 25 -4.44 11.97 31.70
N ILE A 26 -4.72 12.55 30.53
CA ILE A 26 -3.72 13.20 29.67
C ILE A 26 -4.06 14.68 29.61
N SER A 27 -3.11 15.53 30.03
CA SER A 27 -3.28 16.98 29.99
C SER A 27 -2.16 17.71 29.26
N THR A 28 -2.52 18.84 28.68
CA THR A 28 -1.63 19.89 28.17
C THR A 28 -1.78 21.13 29.06
N SER A 29 -1.16 22.25 28.70
CA SER A 29 -1.38 23.54 29.38
C SER A 29 -2.81 24.07 29.25
N THR A 30 -3.57 23.62 28.25
CA THR A 30 -4.89 24.17 27.89
C THR A 30 -6.02 23.16 27.91
N THR A 31 -5.73 21.87 27.94
CA THR A 31 -6.76 20.81 27.86
C THR A 31 -6.42 19.65 28.78
N SER A 32 -7.44 18.96 29.28
CA SER A 32 -7.31 17.73 30.05
C SER A 32 -8.39 16.75 29.62
N ARG A 33 -8.05 15.47 29.48
CA ARG A 33 -8.99 14.40 29.14
C ARG A 33 -8.72 13.16 29.97
N ASP A 34 -9.79 12.57 30.48
CA ASP A 34 -9.75 11.36 31.28
C ASP A 34 -10.21 10.15 30.46
N TYR A 35 -9.52 9.05 30.64
CA TYR A 35 -9.79 7.79 29.96
C TYR A 35 -9.80 6.65 30.98
N PRO A 36 -10.79 5.75 30.94
CA PRO A 36 -10.74 4.54 31.76
C PRO A 36 -9.61 3.63 31.28
N LEU A 37 -8.87 3.05 32.22
CA LEU A 37 -7.91 1.98 31.95
C LEU A 37 -8.57 0.62 32.22
N SER A 38 -8.21 -0.37 31.41
CA SER A 38 -8.63 -1.75 31.55
C SER A 38 -7.43 -2.67 31.38
N ASP A 39 -7.43 -3.78 32.11
CA ASP A 39 -6.46 -4.87 31.93
C ASP A 39 -6.83 -5.83 30.80
N LEU A 40 -8.03 -5.67 30.21
CA LEU A 40 -8.54 -6.50 29.12
C LEU A 40 -8.27 -5.89 27.74
N GLN A 41 -8.22 -4.55 27.64
CA GLN A 41 -8.15 -3.84 26.37
C GLN A 41 -7.12 -2.71 26.41
N SER A 42 -6.36 -2.60 25.32
CA SER A 42 -5.45 -1.48 25.11
C SER A 42 -6.23 -0.20 24.80
N LEU A 43 -5.94 0.85 25.54
CA LEU A 43 -6.47 2.19 25.30
C LEU A 43 -5.61 2.88 24.24
N VAL A 44 -6.20 3.25 23.10
CA VAL A 44 -5.49 3.91 22.00
C VAL A 44 -5.94 5.36 21.87
N ILE A 45 -5.00 6.29 21.96
CA ILE A 45 -5.26 7.73 21.92
C ILE A 45 -4.42 8.38 20.82
N PRO A 46 -5.02 9.14 19.90
CA PRO A 46 -4.28 9.95 18.93
C PRO A 46 -3.64 11.14 19.64
N LEU A 47 -2.32 11.22 19.61
CA LEU A 47 -1.55 12.32 20.18
C LEU A 47 -0.74 13.02 19.10
N VAL A 48 -0.78 14.35 19.10
CA VAL A 48 0.08 15.18 18.25
C VAL A 48 1.43 15.43 18.93
N LYS A 49 2.45 15.78 18.16
CA LYS A 49 3.76 16.17 18.69
C LYS A 49 3.61 17.30 19.73
N GLY A 50 4.14 17.11 20.93
CA GLY A 50 3.97 18.04 22.05
C GLY A 50 4.44 17.50 23.39
N GLU A 51 4.32 18.32 24.43
CA GLU A 51 4.54 17.96 25.83
C GLU A 51 3.19 17.76 26.51
N TYR A 52 3.06 16.67 27.26
CA TYR A 52 1.85 16.35 28.01
C TYR A 52 2.22 15.94 29.44
N GLN A 53 1.26 16.05 30.35
CA GLN A 53 1.32 15.38 31.65
C GLN A 53 0.39 14.17 31.65
N LEU A 54 0.91 13.07 32.16
CA LEU A 54 0.19 11.83 32.33
C LEU A 54 -0.04 11.63 33.84
N LYS A 55 -1.31 11.47 34.23
CA LYS A 55 -1.70 11.15 35.61
C LYS A 55 -2.48 9.83 35.60
N ILE A 56 -2.02 8.85 36.36
CA ILE A 56 -2.71 7.57 36.55
C ILE A 56 -3.15 7.46 38.01
N GLU A 57 -4.42 7.17 38.24
CA GLU A 57 -5.00 7.03 39.58
C GLU A 57 -6.12 5.98 39.61
N GLY A 58 -6.77 5.81 40.77
CA GLY A 58 -7.85 4.83 40.94
C GLY A 58 -7.38 3.37 41.10
N ILE A 59 -6.15 3.15 41.56
CA ILE A 59 -5.59 1.81 41.78
C ILE A 59 -5.44 1.55 43.28
N ASN A 60 -6.39 0.82 43.86
CA ASN A 60 -6.42 0.52 45.30
C ASN A 60 -5.65 -0.77 45.65
N LYS A 61 -4.39 -0.88 45.22
CA LYS A 61 -3.52 -2.04 45.52
C LYS A 61 -2.11 -1.58 45.93
N ASP A 62 -1.41 -2.42 46.70
CA ASP A 62 0.00 -2.20 47.03
C ASP A 62 0.88 -2.45 45.80
N CYS A 63 1.74 -1.48 45.50
CA CYS A 63 2.60 -1.53 44.31
C CYS A 63 4.07 -1.61 44.69
N GLN A 64 4.83 -2.39 43.91
CA GLN A 64 6.23 -2.67 44.17
C GLN A 64 7.12 -1.49 43.74
N SER A 65 8.10 -1.19 44.59
CA SER A 65 9.12 -0.16 44.41
C SER A 65 10.31 -0.72 43.59
N PRO A 66 10.94 0.05 42.68
CA PRO A 66 10.85 1.51 42.54
C PRO A 66 9.81 2.00 41.53
N ILE A 67 9.11 3.07 41.92
CA ILE A 67 8.21 3.86 41.06
C ILE A 67 9.03 4.50 39.94
N ALA A 68 8.51 4.46 38.73
CA ALA A 68 9.22 5.03 37.59
C ALA A 68 9.28 6.56 37.67
N LYS A 69 10.48 7.13 37.53
CA LYS A 69 10.72 8.59 37.50
C LYS A 69 10.58 9.21 36.10
N LYS A 70 10.62 8.38 35.05
CA LYS A 70 10.60 8.82 33.65
C LYS A 70 9.92 7.78 32.78
N ILE A 71 9.15 8.25 31.82
CA ILE A 71 8.52 7.39 30.81
C ILE A 71 9.56 6.95 29.77
N ARG A 72 9.62 5.63 29.54
CA ARG A 72 10.34 5.01 28.41
C ARG A 72 9.32 4.25 27.56
N PHE A 73 9.24 4.60 26.28
CA PHE A 73 8.35 3.91 25.36
C PHE A 73 8.74 2.44 25.21
N ASN A 74 7.74 1.58 25.07
CA ASN A 74 7.87 0.13 24.96
C ASN A 74 8.56 -0.53 26.18
N GLN A 75 8.50 0.10 27.35
CA GLN A 75 8.94 -0.48 28.62
C GLN A 75 7.85 -0.33 29.69
N PRO A 76 7.60 -1.37 30.52
CA PRO A 76 6.62 -1.30 31.60
C PRO A 76 6.96 -0.18 32.60
N LEU A 77 5.97 0.65 32.91
CA LEU A 77 6.06 1.74 33.86
C LEU A 77 5.45 1.32 35.20
N ASN A 78 6.28 1.17 36.24
CA ASN A 78 5.80 0.90 37.61
C ASN A 78 5.02 2.08 38.17
N LEU A 79 3.82 1.81 38.71
CA LEU A 79 2.91 2.80 39.25
C LEU A 79 3.03 2.94 40.77
N ASN A 80 2.62 4.10 41.28
CA ASN A 80 2.56 4.42 42.70
C ASN A 80 1.29 3.87 43.38
N CYS A 81 0.22 3.62 42.61
CA CYS A 81 -1.06 3.00 43.01
C CYS A 81 -1.81 3.67 44.15
N SER A 82 -1.27 3.66 45.38
CA SER A 82 -1.81 4.33 46.57
C SER A 82 -1.85 5.86 46.42
N LYS A 83 -1.05 6.42 45.51
CA LYS A 83 -1.09 7.85 45.13
C LYS A 83 -1.12 7.98 43.61
N PRO A 84 -1.68 9.08 43.07
CA PRO A 84 -1.62 9.35 41.64
C PRO A 84 -0.18 9.34 41.14
N THR A 85 0.08 8.59 40.07
CA THR A 85 1.37 8.57 39.38
C THR A 85 1.34 9.67 38.33
N VAL A 86 2.09 10.75 38.56
CA VAL A 86 2.16 11.89 37.63
C VAL A 86 3.52 11.94 36.98
N LEU A 87 3.57 11.90 35.64
CA LEU A 87 4.81 11.94 34.88
C LEU A 87 4.68 12.79 33.61
N PRO A 88 5.70 13.60 33.27
CA PRO A 88 5.73 14.29 31.99
C PRO A 88 6.04 13.30 30.85
N ILE A 89 5.32 13.45 29.73
CA ILE A 89 5.54 12.68 28.50
C ILE A 89 5.73 13.61 27.30
N LYS A 90 6.83 13.40 26.58
CA LYS A 90 7.15 14.12 25.33
C LYS A 90 6.80 13.26 24.12
N ILE A 91 5.80 13.68 23.36
CA ILE A 91 5.44 13.06 22.08
C ILE A 91 6.27 13.71 20.98
N ARG A 92 7.21 12.95 20.39
CA ARG A 92 8.08 13.46 19.31
C ARG A 92 7.48 13.32 17.92
N PHE A 93 6.56 12.36 17.74
CA PHE A 93 5.93 12.04 16.47
C PHE A 93 4.42 11.95 16.65
N SER A 94 3.65 12.67 15.84
CA SER A 94 2.20 12.54 15.86
C SER A 94 1.79 11.12 15.46
N GLY A 95 0.76 10.59 16.12
CA GLY A 95 0.19 9.28 15.81
C GLY A 95 -0.63 8.70 16.96
N ASP A 96 -1.04 7.46 16.78
CA ASP A 96 -1.80 6.72 17.78
C ASP A 96 -0.84 6.13 18.82
N TYR A 97 -1.17 6.29 20.09
CA TYR A 97 -0.42 5.75 21.22
C TYR A 97 -1.30 4.80 22.02
N ALA A 98 -0.80 3.58 22.20
CA ALA A 98 -1.41 2.53 22.99
C ALA A 98 -0.90 2.58 24.43
N PHE A 99 -1.84 2.56 25.37
CA PHE A 99 -1.63 2.44 26.81
C PHE A 99 -2.19 1.08 27.24
N GLU A 100 -1.30 0.18 27.65
CA GLU A 100 -1.64 -1.18 28.07
C GLU A 100 -1.41 -1.29 29.57
N TYR A 101 -2.49 -1.43 30.34
CA TYR A 101 -2.43 -1.61 31.78
C TYR A 101 -2.36 -3.10 32.14
N ASP A 102 -1.39 -3.47 32.97
CA ASP A 102 -1.29 -4.81 33.54
C ASP A 102 -1.75 -4.77 35.00
N GLY A 103 -2.98 -5.25 35.26
CA GLY A 103 -3.58 -5.28 36.60
C GLY A 103 -2.98 -6.29 37.57
N LYS A 104 -2.10 -7.20 37.10
CA LYS A 104 -1.35 -8.12 37.98
C LYS A 104 -0.03 -7.50 38.42
N LYS A 105 0.69 -6.88 37.49
CA LYS A 105 2.00 -6.25 37.75
C LYS A 105 1.91 -4.80 38.17
N GLN A 106 0.74 -4.19 38.02
CA GLN A 106 0.51 -2.77 38.30
C GLN A 106 1.43 -1.86 37.50
N THR A 107 1.54 -2.17 36.20
CA THR A 107 2.37 -1.41 35.27
C THR A 107 1.55 -0.90 34.09
N VAL A 108 2.01 0.19 33.48
CA VAL A 108 1.49 0.65 32.17
C VAL A 108 2.61 0.58 31.13
N LEU A 109 2.36 -0.10 30.03
CA LEU A 109 3.21 -0.08 28.85
C LEU A 109 2.69 0.97 27.87
N ILE A 110 3.55 1.91 27.47
CA ILE A 110 3.21 2.96 26.52
C ILE A 110 3.97 2.71 25.23
N LYS A 111 3.27 2.51 24.11
CA LYS A 111 3.90 2.30 22.80
C LYS A 111 3.14 3.01 21.69
N ARG A 112 3.82 3.32 20.59
CA ARG A 112 3.14 3.84 19.39
C ARG A 112 2.33 2.71 18.77
N ALA A 113 1.03 2.91 18.61
CA ALA A 113 0.17 1.94 17.95
C ALA A 113 0.43 1.98 16.44
N PRO A 114 0.59 0.82 15.77
CA PRO A 114 0.63 0.79 14.32
C PRO A 114 -0.71 1.31 13.82
N LYS A 115 -0.68 2.32 12.93
CA LYS A 115 -1.88 2.75 12.21
C LYS A 115 -2.39 1.52 11.48
N LYS A 116 -3.55 0.98 11.89
CA LYS A 116 -4.23 -0.07 11.13
C LYS A 116 -4.52 0.55 9.76
N ARG A 117 -3.65 0.29 8.79
CA ARG A 117 -3.94 0.61 7.40
C ARG A 117 -5.11 -0.30 7.05
N THR A 118 -6.32 0.23 7.06
CA THR A 118 -7.32 -0.25 6.12
C THR A 118 -6.71 0.02 4.75
N HIS A 119 -6.00 -0.97 4.21
CA HIS A 119 -5.56 -0.97 2.83
C HIS A 119 -6.84 -1.03 1.98
N SER A 120 -7.54 0.10 1.83
CA SER A 120 -8.42 0.29 0.70
C SER A 120 -7.50 0.39 -0.50
N VAL A 121 -7.13 -0.76 -1.06
CA VAL A 121 -6.45 -0.83 -2.34
C VAL A 121 -7.41 -0.13 -3.30
N PHE A 122 -7.04 1.09 -3.70
CA PHE A 122 -7.72 1.79 -4.76
C PHE A 122 -7.55 0.96 -6.02
N LYS A 123 -8.54 0.12 -6.32
CA LYS A 123 -8.62 -0.56 -7.61
C LYS A 123 -9.09 0.48 -8.61
N ARG A 124 -8.15 1.03 -9.38
CA ARG A 124 -8.50 1.89 -10.51
C ARG A 124 -9.41 1.07 -11.43
N PRO A 125 -10.65 1.51 -11.71
CA PRO A 125 -11.46 0.86 -12.72
C PRO A 125 -10.70 0.93 -14.05
N ILE A 126 -10.53 -0.22 -14.70
CA ILE A 126 -9.93 -0.27 -16.02
C ILE A 126 -10.87 0.53 -16.94
N PRO A 127 -10.37 1.52 -17.70
CA PRO A 127 -11.21 2.21 -18.68
C PRO A 127 -11.83 1.18 -19.61
N GLN A 128 -13.12 1.34 -19.92
CA GLN A 128 -13.77 0.56 -20.96
C GLN A 128 -13.16 1.03 -22.29
N ILE A 129 -12.11 0.34 -22.73
CA ILE A 129 -11.51 0.55 -24.04
C ILE A 129 -12.15 -0.46 -24.99
N ASP A 130 -12.78 0.02 -26.04
CA ASP A 130 -13.19 -0.82 -27.15
C ASP A 130 -11.93 -1.11 -27.97
N CYS A 131 -11.37 -2.31 -27.81
CA CYS A 131 -10.32 -2.79 -28.69
C CYS A 131 -10.96 -3.14 -30.04
N GLU A 132 -10.89 -2.22 -31.00
CA GLU A 132 -11.34 -2.48 -32.37
C GLU A 132 -10.62 -3.71 -32.92
N GLN A 133 -11.38 -4.78 -33.17
CA GLN A 133 -10.87 -5.98 -33.80
C GLN A 133 -11.09 -5.88 -35.29
N TYR A 134 -9.99 -6.04 -36.04
CA TYR A 134 -10.08 -6.16 -37.49
C TYR A 134 -10.67 -7.52 -37.87
N HIS A 135 -11.84 -7.52 -38.50
CA HIS A 135 -12.57 -8.74 -38.90
C HIS A 135 -12.25 -9.25 -40.31
N GLY A 136 -11.23 -8.69 -40.98
CA GLY A 136 -10.96 -9.00 -42.38
C GLY A 136 -11.69 -8.08 -43.35
N GLY A 137 -11.47 -8.31 -44.65
CA GLY A 137 -12.16 -7.61 -45.73
C GLY A 137 -11.24 -6.80 -46.63
N LEU A 138 -11.76 -6.43 -47.79
CA LEU A 138 -11.03 -5.64 -48.76
C LEU A 138 -10.99 -4.17 -48.30
N VAL A 139 -9.79 -3.62 -48.13
CA VAL A 139 -9.58 -2.22 -47.79
C VAL A 139 -8.96 -1.47 -48.97
N THR A 140 -9.16 -0.15 -49.00
CA THR A 140 -8.50 0.75 -49.95
C THR A 140 -7.61 1.69 -49.16
N LEU A 141 -6.31 1.66 -49.44
CA LEU A 141 -5.32 2.53 -48.80
C LEU A 141 -4.94 3.66 -49.75
N ASP A 142 -4.97 4.89 -49.25
CA ASP A 142 -4.48 6.08 -49.96
C ASP A 142 -3.00 6.28 -49.63
N LEU A 143 -2.16 6.21 -50.66
CA LEU A 143 -0.70 6.28 -50.53
C LEU A 143 -0.17 7.71 -50.76
N ALA A 144 -1.06 8.68 -50.97
CA ALA A 144 -0.71 10.06 -51.29
C ALA A 144 0.37 10.13 -52.38
N ASN A 145 1.54 10.69 -52.07
CA ASN A 145 2.65 10.84 -53.02
C ASN A 145 3.81 9.88 -52.74
N THR A 146 3.63 8.88 -51.88
CA THR A 146 4.72 7.97 -51.46
C THR A 146 5.16 7.05 -52.60
N TYR A 147 4.22 6.59 -53.44
CA TYR A 147 4.51 5.73 -54.59
C TYR A 147 3.79 6.26 -55.84
N PRO A 148 4.46 6.34 -57.00
CA PRO A 148 3.81 6.72 -58.25
C PRO A 148 2.88 5.61 -58.76
N ASP A 149 1.90 5.99 -59.57
CA ASP A 149 1.01 5.05 -60.25
C ASP A 149 1.79 4.07 -61.14
N GLY A 150 1.35 2.82 -61.17
CA GLY A 150 2.04 1.72 -61.84
C GLY A 150 3.13 1.03 -61.00
N THR A 151 3.48 1.57 -59.82
CA THR A 151 4.43 0.90 -58.92
C THR A 151 3.86 -0.43 -58.45
N GLN A 152 4.67 -1.49 -58.52
CA GLN A 152 4.33 -2.79 -57.95
C GLN A 152 4.86 -2.89 -56.51
N LEU A 153 3.96 -3.15 -55.57
CA LEU A 153 4.25 -3.30 -54.16
C LEU A 153 3.90 -4.71 -53.69
N ARG A 154 4.65 -5.23 -52.72
CA ARG A 154 4.35 -6.45 -51.98
C ARG A 154 3.84 -6.09 -50.59
N GLU A 155 2.72 -6.69 -50.20
CA GLU A 155 2.23 -6.65 -48.83
C GLU A 155 2.90 -7.78 -48.03
N VAL A 156 3.65 -7.42 -46.99
CA VAL A 156 4.59 -8.34 -46.33
C VAL A 156 3.89 -9.45 -45.54
N PHE A 157 2.73 -9.19 -44.93
CA PHE A 157 2.08 -10.17 -44.07
C PHE A 157 1.35 -11.28 -44.84
N THR A 158 0.85 -10.97 -46.04
CA THR A 158 0.10 -11.88 -46.92
C THR A 158 0.90 -12.32 -48.14
N GLN A 159 2.05 -11.68 -48.41
CA GLN A 159 2.84 -11.83 -49.63
C GLN A 159 2.05 -11.49 -50.90
N GLN A 160 0.96 -10.72 -50.79
CA GLN A 160 0.16 -10.27 -51.92
C GLN A 160 0.88 -9.16 -52.69
N ASN A 161 0.94 -9.28 -54.01
CA ASN A 161 1.42 -8.21 -54.88
C ASN A 161 0.26 -7.31 -55.32
N VAL A 162 0.47 -6.00 -55.25
CA VAL A 162 -0.52 -4.97 -55.62
C VAL A 162 0.10 -3.92 -56.52
N VAL A 163 -0.72 -3.27 -57.34
CA VAL A 163 -0.29 -2.18 -58.22
C VAL A 163 -0.96 -0.89 -57.78
N VAL A 164 -0.17 0.17 -57.64
CA VAL A 164 -0.67 1.51 -57.31
C VAL A 164 -1.46 2.06 -58.49
N ASN A 165 -2.74 2.40 -58.27
CA ASN A 165 -3.61 2.99 -59.26
C ASN A 165 -4.32 4.21 -58.66
N ASN A 166 -4.22 5.38 -59.30
CA ASN A 166 -4.75 6.63 -58.78
C ASN A 166 -4.31 6.88 -57.32
N ARG A 167 -3.03 6.65 -57.03
CA ARG A 167 -2.39 6.76 -55.71
C ARG A 167 -2.99 5.87 -54.63
N LYS A 168 -3.72 4.82 -55.02
CA LYS A 168 -4.39 3.90 -54.10
C LYS A 168 -4.01 2.45 -54.38
N VAL A 169 -4.11 1.63 -53.34
CA VAL A 169 -4.05 0.17 -53.46
C VAL A 169 -5.26 -0.46 -52.79
N ARG A 170 -5.73 -1.57 -53.36
CA ARG A 170 -6.82 -2.36 -52.81
C ARG A 170 -6.30 -3.75 -52.49
N LEU A 171 -6.44 -4.17 -51.23
CA LEU A 171 -5.95 -5.45 -50.75
C LEU A 171 -6.73 -5.90 -49.52
N THR A 172 -6.56 -7.17 -49.13
CA THR A 172 -7.19 -7.73 -47.93
C THR A 172 -6.09 -7.96 -46.88
N PRO A 173 -6.01 -7.12 -45.82
CA PRO A 173 -5.05 -7.31 -44.75
C PRO A 173 -5.21 -8.67 -44.06
N SER A 174 -4.10 -9.22 -43.55
CA SER A 174 -4.10 -10.48 -42.81
C SER A 174 -4.95 -10.38 -41.54
N ILE A 175 -5.77 -11.40 -41.27
CA ILE A 175 -6.52 -11.47 -40.00
C ILE A 175 -5.58 -11.54 -38.79
N ASN A 176 -4.37 -12.09 -38.99
CA ASN A 176 -3.35 -12.22 -37.95
C ASN A 176 -2.53 -10.94 -37.76
N SER A 177 -2.67 -9.94 -38.62
CA SER A 177 -1.97 -8.65 -38.47
C SER A 177 -2.80 -7.59 -37.74
N ALA A 178 -4.00 -7.94 -37.26
CA ALA A 178 -4.93 -7.00 -36.63
C ALA A 178 -5.21 -5.76 -37.49
N GLY A 179 -5.21 -5.91 -38.82
CA GLY A 179 -5.44 -4.81 -39.77
C GLY A 179 -4.18 -4.02 -40.16
N LEU A 180 -3.01 -4.38 -39.62
CA LEU A 180 -1.75 -3.80 -40.04
C LEU A 180 -1.40 -4.24 -41.47
N VAL A 181 -0.88 -3.30 -42.25
CA VAL A 181 -0.43 -3.50 -43.64
C VAL A 181 0.97 -2.91 -43.77
N LEU A 182 1.88 -3.69 -44.35
CA LEU A 182 3.23 -3.23 -44.68
C LEU A 182 3.47 -3.41 -46.17
N LEU A 183 3.67 -2.30 -46.89
CA LEU A 183 3.93 -2.31 -48.33
C LEU A 183 5.41 -2.05 -48.61
N GLU A 184 6.01 -2.87 -49.46
CA GLU A 184 7.38 -2.67 -49.96
C GLU A 184 7.43 -2.75 -51.49
N PRO A 185 8.30 -1.99 -52.17
CA PRO A 185 8.51 -2.14 -53.61
C PRO A 185 9.02 -3.53 -53.99
N LEU A 186 8.45 -4.12 -55.05
CA LEU A 186 8.91 -5.39 -55.60
C LEU A 186 10.27 -5.27 -56.30
N THR A 187 10.57 -4.09 -56.84
CA THR A 187 11.84 -3.80 -57.49
C THR A 187 12.70 -2.98 -56.53
N GLN A 188 13.75 -3.60 -55.97
CA GLN A 188 14.80 -2.86 -55.27
C GLN A 188 15.66 -2.16 -56.32
N VAL A 189 15.41 -0.87 -56.55
CA VAL A 189 16.16 -0.08 -57.54
C VAL A 189 17.54 0.35 -57.03
N GLU A 190 17.83 0.18 -55.74
CA GLU A 190 19.12 0.58 -55.18
C GLU A 190 20.01 -0.60 -54.78
N PRO A 191 21.31 -0.56 -55.10
CA PRO A 191 22.26 -1.51 -54.56
C PRO A 191 22.26 -1.38 -53.04
N LYS A 192 21.90 -2.47 -52.36
CA LYS A 192 21.93 -2.54 -50.90
C LYS A 192 23.33 -2.13 -50.43
N PRO A 193 23.51 -0.99 -49.74
CA PRO A 193 24.82 -0.58 -49.29
C PRO A 193 25.38 -1.64 -48.33
N SER A 194 26.71 -1.79 -48.28
CA SER A 194 27.32 -2.72 -47.33
C SER A 194 26.96 -2.30 -45.91
N PHE A 195 26.35 -3.23 -45.17
CA PHE A 195 26.00 -2.99 -43.77
C PHE A 195 27.27 -2.65 -42.99
N ASN A 196 27.29 -1.50 -42.32
CA ASN A 196 28.36 -1.11 -41.42
C ASN A 196 27.78 -0.36 -40.21
N TYR A 197 28.49 -0.42 -39.08
CA TYR A 197 28.05 0.14 -37.80
C TYR A 197 28.34 1.64 -37.63
N ARG A 198 28.87 2.33 -38.66
CA ARG A 198 29.19 3.75 -38.53
C ARG A 198 27.90 4.51 -38.22
N ASN A 199 27.93 5.31 -37.14
CA ASN A 199 26.81 6.14 -36.67
C ASN A 199 25.57 5.37 -36.17
N ALA A 200 25.68 4.08 -35.84
CA ALA A 200 24.59 3.36 -35.19
C ALA A 200 24.42 3.81 -33.73
N ASN A 201 23.24 4.32 -33.37
CA ASN A 201 22.83 4.48 -31.97
C ASN A 201 22.22 3.16 -31.49
N ILE A 202 22.94 2.45 -30.62
CA ILE A 202 22.48 1.16 -30.09
C ILE A 202 21.92 1.39 -28.69
N TYR A 203 20.63 1.15 -28.53
CA TYR A 203 19.95 1.19 -27.24
C TYR A 203 19.82 -0.23 -26.69
N PHE A 204 20.39 -0.46 -25.51
CA PHE A 204 20.14 -1.68 -24.75
C PHE A 204 19.03 -1.42 -23.75
N VAL A 205 17.88 -2.05 -23.93
CA VAL A 205 16.82 -2.08 -22.92
C VAL A 205 16.99 -3.37 -22.13
N MET A 206 17.51 -3.25 -20.91
CA MET A 206 17.58 -4.37 -19.98
C MET A 206 16.32 -4.36 -19.12
N LEU A 207 15.42 -5.30 -19.39
CA LEU A 207 14.32 -5.60 -18.47
C LEU A 207 14.87 -6.54 -17.40
N ASP A 208 15.00 -6.04 -16.18
CA ASP A 208 15.37 -6.84 -15.01
C ASP A 208 14.28 -7.90 -14.76
N ARG A 209 14.61 -9.16 -15.07
CA ARG A 209 13.70 -10.29 -14.97
C ARG A 209 13.70 -10.81 -13.54
N PHE A 210 12.87 -10.22 -12.70
CA PHE A 210 12.57 -10.82 -11.38
C PHE A 210 11.87 -12.19 -11.47
N ASN A 211 11.34 -12.57 -12.64
CA ASN A 211 10.79 -13.91 -12.90
C ASN A 211 11.52 -14.58 -14.07
N ASN A 212 12.11 -15.75 -13.84
CA ASN A 212 12.84 -16.49 -14.87
C ASN A 212 11.85 -17.16 -15.85
N GLY A 213 11.72 -16.58 -17.04
CA GLY A 213 10.76 -17.03 -18.06
C GLY A 213 11.23 -18.16 -18.99
N ASP A 214 12.54 -18.44 -19.09
CA ASP A 214 13.07 -19.54 -19.90
C ASP A 214 14.36 -20.10 -19.27
N THR A 215 14.24 -21.24 -18.58
CA THR A 215 15.35 -21.84 -17.84
C THR A 215 16.41 -22.50 -18.75
N ARG A 216 16.14 -22.64 -20.05
CA ARG A 216 17.07 -23.30 -20.99
C ARG A 216 18.30 -22.44 -21.28
N ASN A 217 18.23 -21.13 -21.01
CA ASN A 217 19.31 -20.19 -21.27
C ASN A 217 20.06 -19.75 -20.00
N ASP A 218 19.77 -20.35 -18.84
CA ASP A 218 20.39 -20.02 -17.54
C ASP A 218 21.93 -20.09 -17.59
N ASN A 219 22.49 -21.00 -18.38
CA ASN A 219 23.94 -21.21 -18.48
C ASN A 219 24.55 -20.56 -19.74
N SER A 220 23.88 -19.58 -20.36
CA SER A 220 24.40 -18.90 -21.54
C SER A 220 25.75 -18.25 -21.23
N TYR A 221 26.68 -18.26 -22.18
CA TYR A 221 28.01 -17.62 -22.02
C TYR A 221 28.86 -18.18 -20.88
N GLY A 222 28.68 -19.45 -20.51
CA GLY A 222 29.48 -20.12 -19.47
C GLY A 222 29.09 -19.74 -18.05
N ARG A 223 27.87 -19.21 -17.88
CA ARG A 223 27.28 -18.92 -16.58
C ARG A 223 27.06 -20.21 -15.79
N HIS A 224 27.29 -20.14 -14.49
CA HIS A 224 27.21 -21.29 -13.59
C HIS A 224 26.31 -20.98 -12.42
N LYS A 225 25.52 -21.97 -12.02
CA LYS A 225 24.62 -21.84 -10.90
C LYS A 225 25.38 -21.68 -9.59
N ASP A 226 25.00 -20.70 -8.77
CA ASP A 226 25.61 -20.43 -7.47
C ASP A 226 24.99 -21.22 -6.30
N GLY A 227 23.90 -21.95 -6.58
CA GLY A 227 23.15 -22.76 -5.63
C GLY A 227 22.28 -21.92 -4.69
N LYS A 228 22.08 -20.62 -4.95
CA LYS A 228 21.31 -19.71 -4.10
C LYS A 228 20.07 -19.22 -4.83
N GLN A 229 20.03 -17.94 -5.18
CA GLN A 229 18.90 -17.30 -5.82
C GLN A 229 19.10 -17.18 -7.34
N GLU A 230 20.29 -17.53 -7.84
CA GLU A 230 20.63 -17.47 -9.26
C GLU A 230 20.39 -16.10 -9.90
N ILE A 231 20.55 -15.03 -9.11
CA ILE A 231 20.35 -13.66 -9.56
C ILE A 231 21.69 -13.14 -10.09
N GLY A 232 21.77 -12.94 -11.40
CA GLY A 232 22.95 -12.38 -12.02
C GLY A 232 24.11 -13.36 -12.22
N THR A 233 23.89 -14.66 -11.99
CA THR A 233 24.88 -15.75 -12.18
C THR A 233 24.84 -16.41 -13.54
#